data_AF-A0A9X1Q7L1-F1
#
_entry.id   AF-A0A9X1Q7L1-F1
#
_cell.length_a   1.000
_cell.length_b   1.000
_cell.length_c   1.000
_cell.angle_alpha   90.00
_cell.angle_beta   90.00
_cell.angle_gamma   90.00
#
_symmetry.space_group_name_H-M   'P 1'
#
loop_
_entity.id
_entity.type
_entity.pdbx_description
1 polymer ?
#
loop_
_entity_poly.entity_id
_entity_poly.type
_entity_poly.pdbx_seq_one_letter_code
_entity_poly.pdbx_strand_id
1 'polypeptide(L)'
;GSARGTLLAAAGLRYVAEVEPGVRELVERELGALIPPRDGRMTLDLARAGGDLVLGLLPGPDEVDDEEALQVVVLASALGSEAALHFLTRFRAHRSPAVLRALSSDWQHFDRELYAREILAYLPDHVPVSARTADDLRTLRSVGGRACIVVRGAYRVEDLTELIVPERLTRLSLDAPHPVEGLAWLTAFPHLEYVHVGEMSPAVAQQIPAGIEFNHRQG
;
A
#
# COMPACT_ATOMS: atom_id res chain seq x y z
N GLY A 1 2.56 2.11 -31.36
CA GLY A 1 2.36 0.64 -31.22
C GLY A 1 1.44 0.36 -30.05
N SER A 2 1.01 -0.89 -29.80
CA SER A 2 0.34 -1.20 -28.52
C SER A 2 1.34 -1.01 -27.38
N ALA A 3 0.88 -0.62 -26.17
CA ALA A 3 1.77 -0.45 -25.01
C ALA A 3 2.63 -1.71 -24.75
N ARG A 4 2.05 -2.88 -24.99
CA ARG A 4 2.74 -4.18 -24.98
C ARG A 4 3.85 -4.27 -26.03
N GLY A 5 3.60 -3.86 -27.27
CA GLY A 5 4.59 -3.88 -28.36
C GLY A 5 5.78 -2.97 -28.09
N THR A 6 5.53 -1.77 -27.56
CA THR A 6 6.58 -0.81 -27.19
C THR A 6 7.42 -1.32 -26.01
N LEU A 7 6.79 -1.92 -24.99
CA LEU A 7 7.50 -2.54 -23.87
C LEU A 7 8.35 -3.75 -24.30
N LEU A 8 7.82 -4.63 -25.15
CA LEU A 8 8.57 -5.76 -25.70
C LEU A 8 9.76 -5.30 -26.54
N ALA A 9 9.61 -4.22 -27.30
CA ALA A 9 10.72 -3.62 -28.04
C ALA A 9 11.81 -3.08 -27.08
N ALA A 10 11.44 -2.38 -26.01
CA ALA A 10 12.40 -1.89 -25.01
C ALA A 10 13.10 -3.00 -24.21
N ALA A 11 12.36 -4.03 -23.84
CA ALA A 11 12.92 -5.19 -23.18
C ALA A 11 13.93 -5.92 -24.08
N GLY A 12 13.59 -6.11 -25.36
CA GLY A 12 14.49 -6.67 -26.37
C GLY A 12 15.73 -5.82 -26.59
N LEU A 13 15.58 -4.49 -26.60
CA LEU A 13 16.66 -3.51 -26.72
C LEU A 13 17.76 -3.62 -25.64
N ARG A 14 17.44 -4.19 -24.47
CA ARG A 14 18.42 -4.45 -23.38
C ARG A 14 19.32 -5.66 -23.64
N TYR A 15 18.85 -6.63 -24.42
CA TYR A 15 19.56 -7.89 -24.68
C TYR A 15 20.15 -7.98 -26.09
N VAL A 16 19.80 -7.06 -26.98
CA VAL A 16 20.36 -6.98 -28.33
C VAL A 16 21.50 -5.96 -28.33
N ALA A 17 22.74 -6.44 -28.48
CA ALA A 17 23.95 -5.60 -28.52
C ALA A 17 24.04 -4.72 -29.78
N GLU A 18 23.28 -5.04 -30.83
CA GLU A 18 23.19 -4.29 -32.08
C GLU A 18 21.73 -3.88 -32.35
N VAL A 19 21.27 -2.84 -31.65
CA VAL A 19 20.08 -2.11 -32.11
C VAL A 19 20.54 -0.76 -32.62
N GLU A 20 20.05 -0.37 -33.79
CA GLU A 20 20.35 0.93 -34.38
C GLU A 20 19.98 2.03 -33.37
N PRO A 21 20.86 3.02 -33.10
CA PRO A 21 20.62 4.06 -32.09
C PRO A 21 19.27 4.76 -32.23
N GLY A 22 18.81 5.00 -33.46
CA GLY A 22 17.53 5.64 -33.74
C GLY A 22 16.31 4.80 -33.32
N VAL A 23 16.42 3.46 -33.30
CA VAL A 23 15.35 2.58 -32.82
C VAL A 23 15.32 2.56 -31.29
N ARG A 24 16.49 2.62 -30.63
CA ARG A 24 16.57 2.76 -29.16
C ARG A 24 15.94 4.06 -28.69
N GLU A 25 16.33 5.19 -29.29
CA GLU A 25 15.78 6.52 -28.95
C GLU A 25 14.28 6.62 -29.22
N LEU A 26 13.79 6.03 -30.32
CA LEU A 26 12.36 6.02 -30.63
C LEU A 26 11.55 5.24 -29.58
N VAL A 27 12.05 4.08 -29.17
CA VAL A 27 11.40 3.24 -28.16
C VAL A 27 11.46 3.88 -26.78
N GLU A 28 12.61 4.44 -26.38
CA GLU A 28 12.76 5.19 -25.12
C GLU A 28 11.85 6.41 -25.07
N ARG A 29 11.72 7.16 -26.17
CA ARG A 29 10.81 8.31 -26.29
C ARG A 29 9.35 7.89 -26.19
N GLU A 30 8.94 6.82 -26.88
CA GLU A 30 7.58 6.30 -26.82
C GLU A 30 7.26 5.73 -25.42
N LEU A 31 8.25 5.23 -24.68
CA LEU A 31 8.08 4.77 -23.28
C LEU A 31 8.04 5.89 -22.27
N GLY A 32 8.86 6.93 -22.43
CA GLY A 32 8.82 8.12 -21.57
C GLY A 32 7.46 8.83 -21.64
N ALA A 33 6.76 8.75 -22.78
CA ALA A 33 5.39 9.26 -22.89
C ALA A 33 4.35 8.41 -22.13
N LEU A 34 4.68 7.16 -21.79
CA LEU A 34 3.80 6.20 -21.13
C LEU A 34 4.16 5.96 -19.65
N ILE A 35 5.24 6.55 -19.16
CA ILE A 35 5.74 6.37 -17.79
C ILE A 35 5.98 7.75 -17.17
N PRO A 36 5.36 8.07 -16.02
CA PRO A 36 4.44 7.21 -15.27
C PRO A 36 3.05 7.12 -15.91
N PRO A 37 2.32 6.02 -15.69
CA PRO A 37 0.96 5.87 -16.21
C PRO A 37 0.04 6.93 -15.60
N ARG A 38 -0.80 7.57 -16.43
CA ARG A 38 -1.76 8.59 -15.97
C ARG A 38 -3.11 8.00 -15.52
N ASP A 39 -3.31 6.69 -15.73
CA ASP A 39 -4.54 6.00 -15.33
C ASP A 39 -4.31 4.55 -14.89
N GLY A 40 -5.26 4.02 -14.10
CA GLY A 40 -5.16 2.70 -13.49
C GLY A 40 -5.30 1.52 -14.47
N ARG A 41 -5.97 1.71 -15.62
CA ARG A 41 -6.12 0.65 -16.62
C ARG A 41 -4.82 0.45 -17.38
N MET A 42 -4.17 1.55 -17.75
CA MET A 42 -2.84 1.59 -18.31
C MET A 42 -1.80 1.00 -17.37
N THR A 43 -1.90 1.27 -16.06
CA THR A 43 -1.05 0.66 -15.02
C THR A 43 -1.13 -0.87 -15.07
N LEU A 44 -2.33 -1.44 -15.08
CA LEU A 44 -2.52 -2.89 -15.09
C LEU A 44 -2.05 -3.53 -16.40
N ASP A 45 -2.26 -2.85 -17.53
CA ASP A 45 -1.82 -3.32 -18.84
C ASP A 45 -0.27 -3.31 -18.95
N LEU A 46 0.40 -2.27 -18.44
CA LEU A 46 1.86 -2.19 -18.38
C LEU A 46 2.45 -3.28 -17.48
N ALA A 47 1.90 -3.46 -16.27
CA ALA A 47 2.34 -4.50 -15.34
C ALA A 47 2.23 -5.90 -15.96
N ARG A 48 1.08 -6.22 -16.58
CA ARG A 48 0.85 -7.51 -17.23
C ARG A 48 1.71 -7.74 -18.46
N ALA A 49 2.02 -6.70 -19.22
CA ALA A 49 2.74 -6.82 -20.49
C ALA A 49 4.26 -6.85 -20.33
N GLY A 50 4.82 -6.08 -19.39
CA GLY A 50 6.26 -5.89 -19.24
C GLY A 50 6.88 -6.58 -18.02
N GLY A 51 6.09 -6.98 -17.02
CA GLY A 51 6.61 -7.58 -15.79
C GLY A 51 7.69 -6.71 -15.13
N ASP A 52 8.73 -7.34 -14.56
CA ASP A 52 9.81 -6.65 -13.86
C ASP A 52 10.68 -5.76 -14.76
N LEU A 53 10.63 -5.94 -16.08
CA LEU A 53 11.38 -5.11 -17.02
C LEU A 53 10.91 -3.65 -17.00
N VAL A 54 9.63 -3.41 -16.64
CA VAL A 54 9.07 -2.06 -16.48
C VAL A 54 9.81 -1.29 -15.40
N LEU A 55 10.24 -1.95 -14.31
CA LEU A 55 10.93 -1.30 -13.19
C LEU A 55 12.21 -0.59 -13.63
N GLY A 56 12.92 -1.15 -14.61
CA GLY A 56 14.12 -0.55 -15.15
C GLY A 56 13.88 0.71 -15.99
N LEU A 57 12.62 1.08 -16.23
CA LEU A 57 12.19 2.27 -16.96
C LEU A 57 11.47 3.27 -16.05
N LEU A 58 11.12 2.88 -14.82
CA LEU A 58 10.42 3.75 -13.88
C LEU A 58 11.40 4.76 -13.26
N PRO A 59 11.01 6.04 -13.17
CA PRO A 59 11.81 7.05 -12.52
C PRO A 59 11.92 6.80 -11.01
N GLY A 60 12.99 7.30 -10.42
CA GLY A 60 13.21 7.35 -8.98
C GLY A 60 12.38 8.43 -8.27
N PRO A 61 12.36 8.43 -6.93
CA PRO A 61 11.58 9.38 -6.14
C PRO A 61 12.00 10.84 -6.33
N ASP A 62 13.26 11.10 -6.70
CA ASP A 62 13.79 12.46 -6.90
C ASP A 62 13.67 12.96 -8.36
N GLU A 63 13.12 12.13 -9.26
CA GLU A 63 13.06 12.37 -10.71
C GLU A 63 11.68 12.80 -11.20
N VAL A 64 10.67 12.80 -10.31
CA VAL A 64 9.26 13.04 -10.62
C VAL A 64 8.58 13.87 -9.53
N ASP A 65 7.43 14.47 -9.85
CA ASP A 65 6.60 15.13 -8.83
C ASP A 65 5.79 14.13 -7.97
N ASP A 66 5.06 14.64 -6.97
CA ASP A 66 4.29 13.82 -6.03
C ASP A 66 3.18 12.99 -6.68
N GLU A 67 2.56 13.49 -7.75
CA GLU A 67 1.47 12.81 -8.47
C GLU A 67 2.05 11.69 -9.35
N GLU A 68 3.13 12.00 -10.05
CA GLU A 68 3.90 11.05 -10.85
C GLU A 68 4.52 9.95 -9.98
N ALA A 69 5.10 10.28 -8.82
CA ALA A 69 5.63 9.33 -7.85
C ALA A 69 4.56 8.35 -7.34
N LEU A 70 3.33 8.84 -7.13
CA LEU A 70 2.20 7.98 -6.75
C LEU A 70 1.92 6.94 -7.85
N GLN A 71 1.89 7.35 -9.11
CA GLN A 71 1.65 6.45 -10.23
C GLN A 71 2.78 5.43 -10.40
N VAL A 72 4.04 5.84 -10.19
CA VAL A 72 5.19 4.93 -10.15
C VAL A 72 5.00 3.87 -9.07
N VAL A 73 4.66 4.27 -7.85
CA VAL A 73 4.45 3.34 -6.74
C VAL A 73 3.28 2.41 -7.00
N VAL A 74 2.16 2.91 -7.53
CA VAL A 74 0.99 2.07 -7.88
C VAL A 74 1.37 1.03 -8.94
N LEU A 75 2.11 1.42 -9.97
CA LEU A 75 2.56 0.50 -11.02
C LEU A 75 3.55 -0.53 -10.50
N ALA A 76 4.56 -0.13 -9.73
CA ALA A 76 5.50 -1.05 -9.12
C ALA A 76 4.82 -2.00 -8.14
N SER A 77 3.88 -1.50 -7.32
CA SER A 77 3.04 -2.33 -6.46
C SER A 77 2.28 -3.36 -7.29
N ALA A 78 1.64 -3.00 -8.40
CA ALA A 78 0.88 -3.94 -9.22
C ALA A 78 1.67 -5.15 -9.76
N LEU A 79 3.01 -5.08 -9.79
CA LEU A 79 3.86 -6.20 -10.22
C LEU A 79 3.97 -7.32 -9.18
N GLY A 80 3.99 -6.99 -7.88
CA GLY A 80 4.01 -7.98 -6.80
C GLY A 80 5.27 -8.86 -6.70
N SER A 81 6.35 -8.51 -7.41
CA SER A 81 7.60 -9.28 -7.44
C SER A 81 8.62 -8.82 -6.39
N GLU A 82 9.63 -9.64 -6.11
CA GLU A 82 10.75 -9.26 -5.23
C GLU A 82 11.53 -8.05 -5.78
N ALA A 83 11.71 -7.99 -7.11
CA ALA A 83 12.33 -6.85 -7.77
C ALA A 83 11.52 -5.55 -7.56
N ALA A 84 10.18 -5.64 -7.64
CA ALA A 84 9.31 -4.51 -7.36
C ALA A 84 9.37 -4.08 -5.89
N LEU A 85 9.44 -5.02 -4.95
CA LEU A 85 9.65 -4.71 -3.54
C LEU A 85 10.96 -3.93 -3.34
N HIS A 86 12.07 -4.43 -3.90
CA HIS A 86 13.36 -3.75 -3.81
C HIS A 86 13.29 -2.34 -4.39
N PHE A 87 12.64 -2.17 -5.54
CA PHE A 87 12.42 -0.86 -6.16
C PHE A 87 11.60 0.08 -5.24
N LEU A 88 10.51 -0.40 -4.64
CA LEU A 88 9.64 0.37 -3.75
C LEU A 88 10.34 0.85 -2.48
N THR A 89 11.42 0.20 -2.03
CA THR A 89 12.20 0.68 -0.88
C THR A 89 12.75 2.09 -1.06
N ARG A 90 12.96 2.54 -2.31
CA ARG A 90 13.38 3.91 -2.65
C ARG A 90 12.33 4.95 -2.25
N PHE A 91 11.05 4.58 -2.19
CA PHE A 91 9.92 5.49 -1.91
C PHE A 91 9.47 5.47 -0.44
N ARG A 92 10.04 4.60 0.42
CA ARG A 92 9.55 4.40 1.81
C ARG A 92 9.68 5.62 2.74
N ALA A 93 10.50 6.61 2.36
CA ALA A 93 10.69 7.86 3.09
C ALA A 93 10.12 9.10 2.35
N HIS A 94 9.28 8.87 1.34
CA HIS A 94 8.69 9.94 0.54
C HIS A 94 7.79 10.87 1.38
N ARG A 95 7.72 12.16 1.05
CA ARG A 95 6.97 13.15 1.85
C ARG A 95 5.48 13.20 1.51
N SER A 96 5.11 12.87 0.27
CA SER A 96 3.71 12.83 -0.15
C SER A 96 2.89 11.79 0.65
N PRO A 97 1.83 12.21 1.36
CA PRO A 97 0.93 11.29 2.05
C PRO A 97 0.24 10.30 1.12
N ALA A 98 0.02 10.66 -0.14
CA ALA A 98 -0.60 9.78 -1.13
C ALA A 98 0.32 8.62 -1.49
N VAL A 99 1.61 8.90 -1.69
CA VAL A 99 2.65 7.88 -1.95
C VAL A 99 2.79 6.93 -0.77
N LEU A 100 2.91 7.46 0.46
CA LEU A 100 3.02 6.64 1.66
C LEU A 100 1.78 5.76 1.88
N ARG A 101 0.59 6.27 1.55
CA ARG A 101 -0.66 5.50 1.61
C ARG A 101 -0.71 4.39 0.58
N ALA A 102 -0.18 4.61 -0.62
CA ALA A 102 -0.09 3.57 -1.64
C ALA A 102 0.83 2.42 -1.20
N LEU A 103 1.95 2.74 -0.54
CA LEU A 103 2.86 1.74 0.05
C LEU A 103 2.23 0.95 1.21
N SER A 104 1.29 1.55 1.96
CA SER A 104 0.72 0.94 3.16
C SER A 104 -0.62 0.22 2.96
N SER A 105 -1.24 0.34 1.78
CA SER A 105 -2.62 -0.12 1.55
C SER A 105 -2.72 -1.52 0.96
N ASP A 106 -1.87 -1.84 0.00
CA ASP A 106 -1.96 -3.07 -0.78
C ASP A 106 -0.57 -3.72 -0.82
N TRP A 107 -0.21 -4.42 0.25
CA TRP A 107 1.09 -5.08 0.41
C TRP A 107 0.98 -6.61 0.51
N GLN A 108 -0.25 -7.13 0.59
CA GLN A 108 -0.57 -8.54 0.84
C GLN A 108 -0.25 -9.49 -0.31
N HIS A 109 0.01 -8.95 -1.50
CA HIS A 109 0.39 -9.69 -2.70
C HIS A 109 1.91 -9.87 -2.84
N PHE A 110 2.70 -9.21 -2.00
CA PHE A 110 4.13 -9.49 -1.82
C PHE A 110 4.34 -10.56 -0.74
N ASP A 111 5.60 -10.99 -0.57
CA ASP A 111 6.04 -11.65 0.67
C ASP A 111 5.81 -10.69 1.85
N ARG A 112 4.90 -11.07 2.75
CA ARG A 112 4.40 -10.22 3.84
C ARG A 112 5.51 -9.82 4.79
N GLU A 113 6.28 -10.80 5.25
CA GLU A 113 7.35 -10.63 6.21
C GLU A 113 8.47 -9.73 5.66
N LEU A 114 8.85 -9.95 4.40
CA LEU A 114 9.85 -9.13 3.73
C LEU A 114 9.34 -7.71 3.51
N TYR A 115 8.11 -7.54 3.01
CA TYR A 115 7.54 -6.22 2.77
C TYR A 115 7.37 -5.42 4.07
N ALA A 116 6.92 -6.07 5.13
CA ALA A 116 6.77 -5.42 6.43
C ALA A 116 8.10 -4.92 6.98
N ARG A 117 9.15 -5.73 6.89
CA ARG A 117 10.49 -5.37 7.35
C ARG A 117 11.14 -4.27 6.50
N GLU A 118 11.02 -4.36 5.18
CA GLU A 118 11.74 -3.45 4.27
C GLU A 118 11.00 -2.14 3.99
N ILE A 119 9.68 -2.13 4.10
CA ILE A 119 8.85 -0.95 3.77
C ILE A 119 8.07 -0.50 5.00
N LEU A 120 7.18 -1.33 5.55
CA LEU A 120 6.24 -0.88 6.60
C LEU A 120 6.94 -0.43 7.89
N ALA A 121 8.04 -1.06 8.27
CA ALA A 121 8.85 -0.70 9.44
C ALA A 121 9.50 0.68 9.33
N TYR A 122 9.66 1.20 8.11
CA TYR A 122 10.26 2.52 7.84
C TYR A 122 9.22 3.62 7.62
N LEU A 123 7.94 3.26 7.47
CA LEU A 123 6.88 4.25 7.29
C LEU A 123 6.64 5.01 8.60
N PRO A 124 6.44 6.35 8.54
CA PRO A 124 6.10 7.14 9.72
C PRO A 124 4.90 6.57 10.48
N ASP A 125 4.90 6.65 11.80
CA ASP A 125 3.88 6.02 12.67
C ASP A 125 2.45 6.50 12.39
N HIS A 126 2.30 7.73 11.90
CA HIS A 126 1.00 8.31 11.55
C HIS A 126 0.42 7.77 10.23
N VAL A 127 1.20 7.02 9.43
CA VAL A 127 0.72 6.42 8.19
C VAL A 127 -0.14 5.20 8.53
N PRO A 128 -1.43 5.18 8.14
CA PRO A 128 -2.30 4.05 8.37
C PRO A 128 -1.87 2.84 7.53
N VAL A 129 -1.71 1.68 8.16
CA VAL A 129 -1.35 0.42 7.49
C VAL A 129 -2.56 -0.50 7.41
N SER A 130 -2.86 -1.01 6.21
CA SER A 130 -4.02 -1.86 6.00
C SER A 130 -3.73 -3.31 6.43
N ALA A 131 -4.66 -3.92 7.16
CA ALA A 131 -4.66 -5.34 7.50
C ALA A 131 -5.99 -5.96 7.05
N ARG A 132 -5.93 -7.05 6.28
CA ARG A 132 -7.10 -7.73 5.71
C ARG A 132 -7.40 -9.08 6.36
N THR A 133 -6.40 -9.65 7.03
CA THR A 133 -6.48 -10.97 7.65
C THR A 133 -5.74 -11.00 8.99
N ALA A 134 -5.94 -12.06 9.77
CA ALA A 134 -5.16 -12.31 10.98
C ALA A 134 -3.65 -12.48 10.67
N ASP A 135 -3.30 -13.04 9.51
CA ASP A 135 -1.89 -13.16 9.09
C ASP A 135 -1.27 -11.79 8.87
N ASP A 136 -1.99 -10.84 8.27
CA ASP A 136 -1.50 -9.47 8.13
C ASP A 136 -1.21 -8.85 9.51
N LEU A 137 -2.07 -9.07 10.50
CA LEU A 137 -1.86 -8.59 11.87
C LEU A 137 -0.65 -9.26 12.55
N ARG A 138 -0.45 -10.56 12.35
CA ARG A 138 0.76 -11.28 12.82
C ARG A 138 2.02 -10.69 12.22
N THR A 139 2.01 -10.38 10.91
CA THR A 139 3.13 -9.74 10.24
C THR A 139 3.39 -8.34 10.79
N LEU A 140 2.36 -7.51 11.03
CA LEU A 140 2.55 -6.20 11.64
C LEU A 140 3.12 -6.30 13.07
N ARG A 141 2.66 -7.29 13.85
CA ARG A 141 3.18 -7.57 15.18
C ARG A 141 4.66 -7.94 15.15
N SER A 142 5.10 -8.74 14.16
CA SER A 142 6.48 -9.22 14.06
C SER A 142 7.50 -8.08 13.81
N VAL A 143 7.05 -6.95 13.26
CA VAL A 143 7.86 -5.73 13.07
C VAL A 143 7.64 -4.68 14.17
N GLY A 144 7.06 -5.07 15.31
CA GLY A 144 6.89 -4.19 16.48
C GLY A 144 5.56 -3.43 16.53
N GLY A 145 4.59 -3.80 15.69
CA GLY A 145 3.27 -3.19 15.66
C GLY A 145 3.23 -1.79 15.03
N ARG A 146 2.01 -1.26 14.88
CA ARG A 146 1.75 0.03 14.21
C ARG A 146 0.83 0.90 15.03
N ALA A 147 1.08 2.21 15.00
CA ALA A 147 0.23 3.18 15.70
C ALA A 147 -1.11 3.42 14.99
N CYS A 148 -1.12 3.38 13.66
CA CYS A 148 -2.32 3.54 12.85
C CYS A 148 -2.59 2.27 12.04
N ILE A 149 -3.67 1.55 12.37
CA ILE A 149 -4.10 0.34 11.65
C ILE A 149 -5.48 0.55 11.02
N VAL A 150 -5.63 0.12 9.77
CA VAL A 150 -6.91 0.06 9.06
C VAL A 150 -7.25 -1.40 8.80
N VAL A 151 -8.26 -1.91 9.50
CA VAL A 151 -8.77 -3.26 9.27
C VAL A 151 -9.75 -3.20 8.10
N ARG A 152 -9.45 -3.95 7.04
CA ARG A 152 -10.24 -4.01 5.81
C ARG A 152 -10.87 -5.39 5.68
N GLY A 153 -12.19 -5.44 5.61
CA GLY A 153 -12.94 -6.69 5.50
C GLY A 153 -13.25 -7.32 6.87
N ALA A 154 -13.82 -8.53 6.84
CA ALA A 154 -14.30 -9.20 8.05
C ALA A 154 -13.14 -9.48 9.03
N TYR A 155 -13.40 -9.26 10.32
CA TYR A 155 -12.45 -9.49 11.40
C TYR A 155 -13.14 -10.15 12.59
N ARG A 156 -12.34 -10.70 13.50
CA ARG A 156 -12.78 -11.17 14.81
C ARG A 156 -12.18 -10.27 15.88
N VAL A 157 -12.95 -9.95 16.91
CA VAL A 157 -12.45 -9.11 18.01
C VAL A 157 -11.27 -9.78 18.70
N GLU A 158 -11.31 -11.11 18.87
CA GLU A 158 -10.20 -11.88 19.44
C GLU A 158 -8.89 -11.71 18.65
N ASP A 159 -8.96 -11.77 17.31
CA ASP A 159 -7.77 -11.58 16.47
C ASP A 159 -7.20 -10.16 16.63
N LEU A 160 -8.06 -9.15 16.77
CA LEU A 160 -7.60 -7.78 16.98
C LEU A 160 -6.91 -7.61 18.34
N THR A 161 -7.51 -8.10 19.42
CA THR A 161 -6.98 -7.94 20.78
C THR A 161 -5.75 -8.80 21.05
N GLU A 162 -5.63 -9.96 20.40
CA GLU A 162 -4.47 -10.84 20.54
C GLU A 162 -3.28 -10.37 19.68
N LEU A 163 -3.54 -9.97 18.43
CA LEU A 163 -2.46 -9.79 17.44
C LEU A 163 -1.97 -8.35 17.36
N ILE A 164 -2.82 -7.35 17.58
CA ILE A 164 -2.37 -5.95 17.62
C ILE A 164 -1.54 -5.73 18.90
N VAL A 165 -0.46 -4.96 18.80
CA VAL A 165 0.37 -4.59 19.95
C VAL A 165 -0.34 -3.49 20.75
N PRO A 166 -0.81 -3.77 21.99
CA PRO A 166 -1.66 -2.85 22.73
C PRO A 166 -1.06 -1.47 22.96
N GLU A 167 0.22 -1.42 23.31
CA GLU A 167 0.94 -0.20 23.69
C GLU A 167 1.33 0.65 22.48
N ARG A 168 1.15 0.13 21.27
CA ARG A 168 1.51 0.84 20.03
C ARG A 168 0.32 1.52 19.38
N LEU A 169 -0.87 0.92 19.48
CA LEU A 169 -2.04 1.36 18.74
C LEU A 169 -2.60 2.68 19.30
N THR A 170 -2.66 3.72 18.47
CA THR A 170 -3.29 5.01 18.80
C THR A 170 -4.49 5.33 17.93
N ARG A 171 -4.56 4.76 16.71
CA ARG A 171 -5.68 4.95 15.79
C ARG A 171 -6.08 3.63 15.12
N LEU A 172 -7.37 3.33 15.18
CA LEU A 172 -7.95 2.15 14.56
C LEU A 172 -9.11 2.54 13.63
N SER A 173 -9.05 2.10 12.36
CA SER A 173 -10.21 2.16 11.47
C SER A 173 -10.71 0.76 11.18
N LEU A 174 -12.00 0.54 11.34
CA LEU A 174 -12.70 -0.71 11.04
C LEU A 174 -13.57 -0.46 9.79
N ASP A 175 -13.00 -0.73 8.62
CA ASP A 175 -13.66 -0.55 7.32
C ASP A 175 -14.46 -1.81 6.94
N ALA A 176 -15.24 -2.34 7.90
CA ALA A 176 -16.13 -3.49 7.72
C ALA A 176 -17.25 -3.48 8.77
N PRO A 177 -18.39 -4.14 8.48
CA PRO A 177 -19.46 -4.29 9.46
C PRO A 177 -18.94 -4.87 10.77
N HIS A 178 -19.28 -4.24 11.88
CA HIS A 178 -18.85 -4.71 13.20
C HIS A 178 -19.56 -6.04 13.54
N PRO A 179 -18.82 -7.13 13.82
CA PRO A 179 -19.39 -8.48 13.90
C PRO A 179 -20.12 -8.78 15.22
N VAL A 180 -19.99 -7.92 16.24
CA VAL A 180 -20.56 -8.12 17.59
C VAL A 180 -21.23 -6.84 18.09
N GLU A 181 -22.01 -6.95 19.16
CA GLU A 181 -22.54 -5.76 19.84
C GLU A 181 -21.45 -5.15 20.75
N GLY A 182 -21.16 -3.87 20.53
CA GLY A 182 -20.39 -3.05 21.47
C GLY A 182 -18.88 -2.96 21.25
N LEU A 183 -18.28 -1.93 21.84
CA LEU A 183 -16.87 -1.56 21.63
C LEU A 183 -16.04 -1.62 22.93
N ALA A 184 -16.52 -2.31 23.97
CA ALA A 184 -15.83 -2.42 25.26
C ALA A 184 -14.44 -3.06 25.15
N TRP A 185 -14.23 -3.94 24.17
CA TRP A 185 -12.93 -4.56 23.89
C TRP A 185 -11.84 -3.56 23.49
N LEU A 186 -12.21 -2.33 23.06
CA LEU A 186 -11.23 -1.27 22.77
C LEU A 186 -10.42 -0.87 24.01
N THR A 187 -10.92 -1.16 25.22
CA THR A 187 -10.17 -0.98 26.48
C THR A 187 -8.90 -1.83 26.56
N ALA A 188 -8.74 -2.83 25.70
CA ALA A 188 -7.50 -3.58 25.55
C ALA A 188 -6.34 -2.72 25.00
N PHE A 189 -6.61 -1.55 24.42
CA PHE A 189 -5.61 -0.66 23.81
C PHE A 189 -5.45 0.62 24.65
N PRO A 190 -4.48 0.68 25.58
CA PRO A 190 -4.39 1.77 26.56
C PRO A 190 -4.05 3.14 25.97
N HIS A 191 -3.51 3.19 24.75
CA HIS A 191 -3.14 4.43 24.06
C HIS A 191 -4.03 4.72 22.85
N LEU A 192 -5.15 4.00 22.69
CA LEU A 192 -6.08 4.24 21.59
C LEU A 192 -6.81 5.57 21.80
N GLU A 193 -6.57 6.51 20.89
CA GLU A 193 -7.13 7.86 20.93
C GLU A 193 -8.32 8.01 19.98
N TYR A 194 -8.25 7.34 18.82
CA TYR A 194 -9.24 7.51 17.75
C TYR A 194 -9.69 6.17 17.19
N VAL A 195 -11.00 5.99 17.11
CA VAL A 195 -11.61 4.86 16.42
C VAL A 195 -12.59 5.33 15.36
N HIS A 196 -12.47 4.78 14.16
CA HIS A 196 -13.45 4.92 13.09
C HIS A 196 -14.09 3.57 12.82
N VAL A 197 -15.42 3.53 12.74
CA VAL A 197 -16.17 2.32 12.39
C VAL A 197 -17.06 2.66 11.19
N GLY A 198 -16.77 2.03 10.05
CA GLY A 198 -17.37 2.41 8.77
C GLY A 198 -18.88 2.15 8.70
N GLU A 199 -19.34 1.00 9.21
CA GLU A 199 -20.75 0.65 9.31
C GLU A 199 -21.08 0.22 10.73
N MET A 200 -21.96 0.98 11.40
CA MET A 200 -22.27 0.78 12.81
C MET A 200 -23.73 1.15 13.10
N SER A 201 -24.39 0.39 13.97
CA SER A 201 -25.72 0.76 14.46
C SER A 201 -25.63 1.88 15.51
N PRO A 202 -26.66 2.75 15.64
CA PRO A 202 -26.70 3.82 16.65
C PRO A 202 -26.55 3.33 18.10
N ALA A 203 -26.98 2.10 18.39
CA ALA A 203 -26.84 1.48 19.71
C ALA A 203 -25.38 1.21 20.08
N VAL A 204 -24.54 0.84 19.10
CA VAL A 204 -23.11 0.59 19.31
C VAL A 204 -22.34 1.90 19.50
N ALA A 205 -22.80 3.01 18.92
CA ALA A 205 -22.21 4.34 19.11
C ALA A 205 -22.18 4.78 20.58
N GLN A 206 -23.18 4.37 21.35
CA GLN A 206 -23.34 4.76 22.76
C GLN A 206 -22.44 3.96 23.71
N GLN A 207 -21.73 2.94 23.19
CA GLN A 207 -20.92 2.01 23.98
C GLN A 207 -19.42 2.25 23.81
N ILE A 208 -19.04 3.43 23.32
CA ILE A 208 -17.64 3.82 23.13
C ILE A 208 -17.02 4.11 24.49
N PRO A 209 -15.85 3.51 24.82
CA PRO A 209 -15.15 3.81 26.07
C PRO A 209 -14.80 5.29 26.20
N ALA A 210 -14.82 5.80 27.44
CA ALA A 210 -14.48 7.19 27.72
C ALA A 210 -13.05 7.53 27.27
N GLY A 211 -12.88 8.69 26.62
CA GLY A 211 -11.58 9.19 26.17
C GLY A 211 -11.20 8.83 24.73
N ILE A 212 -12.02 8.05 24.03
CA ILE A 212 -11.80 7.72 22.61
C ILE A 212 -12.63 8.65 21.72
N GLU A 213 -11.97 9.36 20.81
CA GLU A 213 -12.63 10.12 19.76
C GLU A 213 -13.23 9.18 18.70
N PHE A 214 -14.44 9.50 18.26
CA PHE A 214 -15.20 8.67 17.34
C PHE A 214 -15.72 9.45 16.14
N ASN A 215 -15.54 8.87 14.95
CA ASN A 215 -16.17 9.36 13.73
C ASN A 215 -16.90 8.21 13.03
N HIS A 216 -18.11 8.49 12.55
CA HIS A 216 -18.89 7.60 11.70
C HIS A 216 -19.27 8.33 10.42
N ARG A 217 -19.31 7.62 9.29
CA ARG A 217 -20.00 8.13 8.12
C ARG A 217 -21.50 8.08 8.40
N GLN A 218 -22.17 9.23 8.43
CA GLN A 218 -23.61 9.26 8.18
C GLN A 218 -23.79 8.96 6.69
N GLY A 219 -24.44 7.82 6.41
CA GLY A 219 -24.88 7.47 5.06
C GLY A 219 -25.97 8.41 4.56
#